data_AF-A0A248VQG9-F1
#
_entry.id   AF-A0A248VQG9-F1
#
_cell.length_a   1.000
_cell.length_b   1.000
_cell.length_c   1.000
_cell.angle_alpha   90.00
_cell.angle_beta   90.00
_cell.angle_gamma   90.00
#
_symmetry.space_group_name_H-M   'P 1'
#
loop_
_entity.id
_entity.type
_entity.pdbx_description
1 polymer ?
#
loop_
_entity_poly.entity_id
_entity_poly.type
_entity_poly.pdbx_seq_one_letter_code
_entity_poly.pdbx_strand_id
1 'polypeptide(L)'
;MKKIAFAILSVAVLAASSSAFAQGKTRAEVYQELIEAQQNGLNYVTDASYPDVSPVFAQQVAQHKEALATQAAIAGRAASRSTQQGGVN
;
A
#
# COMPACT_ATOMS: atom_id res chain seq x y z
N MET A 1 47.15 8.54 10.73
CA MET A 1 46.35 8.22 9.52
C MET A 1 45.05 7.45 9.79
N LYS A 2 44.95 6.57 10.82
CA LYS A 2 43.71 5.82 11.14
C LYS A 2 42.52 6.66 11.65
N LYS A 3 42.76 7.81 12.29
CA LYS A 3 41.71 8.68 12.88
C LYS A 3 40.93 9.48 11.83
N ILE A 4 41.55 9.77 10.68
CA ILE A 4 40.93 10.51 9.58
C ILE A 4 39.90 9.63 8.86
N ALA A 5 40.18 8.34 8.71
CA ALA A 5 39.24 7.38 8.13
C ALA A 5 37.93 7.27 8.94
N PHE A 6 38.01 7.33 10.27
CA PHE A 6 36.84 7.35 11.14
C PHE A 6 36.03 8.66 11.00
N ALA A 7 36.69 9.81 10.90
CA ALA A 7 36.00 11.09 10.73
C ALA A 7 35.22 11.18 9.41
N ILE A 8 35.78 10.66 8.32
CA ILE A 8 35.11 10.64 7.00
C ILE A 8 33.90 9.69 7.01
N LEU A 9 34.03 8.53 7.66
CA LEU A 9 32.95 7.55 7.77
C LEU A 9 31.76 8.11 8.58
N SER A 10 32.02 8.86 9.65
CA SER A 10 30.97 9.47 10.48
C SER A 10 30.20 10.60 9.77
N VAL A 11 30.87 11.40 8.93
CA VAL A 11 30.21 12.47 8.16
C VAL A 11 29.30 11.89 7.07
N ALA A 12 29.70 10.78 6.45
CA ALA A 12 28.88 10.11 5.42
C ALA A 12 27.56 9.54 5.99
N VAL A 13 27.59 8.95 7.19
CA VAL A 13 26.40 8.42 7.87
C VAL A 13 25.46 9.56 8.32
N LEU A 14 26.00 10.71 8.75
CA LEU A 14 25.20 11.87 9.16
C LEU A 14 24.53 12.56 7.95
N ALA A 15 25.20 12.61 6.80
CA ALA A 15 24.62 13.13 5.56
C ALA A 15 23.49 12.24 4.99
N ALA A 16 23.61 10.91 5.13
CA ALA A 16 22.56 9.96 4.75
C ALA A 16 21.33 10.02 5.68
N SER A 17 21.47 10.59 6.88
CA SER A 17 20.40 10.68 7.88
C SER A 17 19.53 11.95 7.75
N SER A 18 19.87 12.88 6.85
CA SER A 18 19.23 14.22 6.77
C SER A 18 18.10 14.32 5.73
N SER A 19 17.64 13.22 5.15
CA SER A 19 16.60 13.22 4.12
C SER A 19 15.36 12.46 4.55
N ALA A 20 14.71 12.92 5.63
CA ALA A 20 13.27 12.74 5.77
C ALA A 20 12.56 13.75 4.85
N PHE A 21 12.89 13.75 3.56
CA PHE A 21 12.05 14.42 2.59
C PHE A 21 10.74 13.65 2.60
N ALA A 22 9.65 14.31 2.97
CA ALA A 22 8.33 13.82 2.66
C ALA A 22 8.26 13.75 1.13
N GLN A 23 8.62 12.59 0.57
CA GLN A 23 8.47 12.32 -0.84
C GLN A 23 6.96 12.34 -1.09
N GLY A 24 6.47 13.52 -1.45
CA GLY A 24 5.06 13.73 -1.73
C GLY A 24 4.66 12.79 -2.85
N LYS A 25 3.53 12.11 -2.68
CA LYS A 25 2.96 11.29 -3.74
C LYS A 25 2.68 12.17 -4.94
N THR A 26 3.03 11.68 -6.12
CA THR A 26 2.60 12.27 -7.38
C THR A 26 1.06 12.26 -7.42
N ARG A 27 0.48 13.17 -8.22
CA ARG A 27 -0.98 13.21 -8.38
C ARG A 27 -1.55 11.86 -8.82
N ALA A 28 -0.84 11.16 -9.73
CA ALA A 28 -1.22 9.85 -10.21
C ALA A 28 -1.28 8.80 -9.09
N GLU A 29 -0.28 8.77 -8.21
CA GLU A 29 -0.27 7.87 -7.05
C GLU A 29 -1.41 8.18 -6.08
N VAL A 30 -1.66 9.47 -5.80
CA VAL A 30 -2.81 9.86 -4.95
C VAL A 30 -4.13 9.40 -5.55
N TYR A 31 -4.32 9.53 -6.86
CA TYR A 31 -5.55 9.06 -7.51
C TYR A 31 -5.71 7.54 -7.38
N GLN A 32 -4.64 6.78 -7.63
CA GLN A 32 -4.67 5.33 -7.49
C GLN A 32 -5.05 4.92 -6.05
N GLU A 33 -4.45 5.58 -5.06
CA GLU A 33 -4.77 5.30 -3.66
C GLU A 33 -6.19 5.68 -3.27
N LEU A 34 -6.74 6.76 -3.82
CA LEU A 34 -8.13 7.13 -3.57
C LEU A 34 -9.10 6.09 -4.17
N ILE A 35 -8.78 5.55 -5.35
CA ILE A 35 -9.55 4.47 -5.96
C ILE A 35 -9.49 3.21 -5.07
N GLU A 36 -8.29 2.83 -4.62
CA GLU A 36 -8.11 1.69 -3.73
C GLU A 36 -8.81 1.90 -2.38
N ALA A 37 -8.70 3.10 -1.79
CA ALA A 37 -9.38 3.46 -0.57
C ALA A 37 -10.90 3.34 -0.71
N GLN A 38 -11.45 3.82 -1.83
CA GLN A 38 -12.87 3.71 -2.14
C GLN A 38 -13.29 2.24 -2.32
N GLN A 39 -12.51 1.43 -3.03
CA GLN A 39 -12.76 0.00 -3.15
C GLN A 39 -12.74 -0.69 -1.78
N ASN A 40 -11.85 -0.28 -0.88
CA ASN A 40 -11.77 -0.82 0.48
C ASN A 40 -12.92 -0.36 1.41
N GLY A 41 -13.82 0.52 0.92
CA GLY A 41 -14.97 0.99 1.66
C GLY A 41 -14.71 2.21 2.55
N LEU A 42 -13.59 2.93 2.36
CA LEU A 42 -13.32 4.15 3.11
C LEU A 42 -14.29 5.29 2.77
N ASN A 43 -15.02 5.18 1.65
CA ASN A 43 -16.11 6.09 1.31
C ASN A 43 -17.36 5.97 2.20
N TYR A 44 -17.43 4.94 3.06
CA TYR A 44 -18.50 4.74 4.03
C TYR A 44 -18.15 5.26 5.44
N VAL A 45 -16.97 5.86 5.59
CA VAL A 45 -16.59 6.61 6.80
C VAL A 45 -17.29 7.96 6.74
N THR A 46 -17.94 8.32 7.85
CA THR A 46 -18.66 9.60 7.98
C THR A 46 -18.09 10.38 9.16
N ASP A 47 -18.26 11.69 9.19
CA ASP A 47 -17.73 12.55 10.27
C ASP A 47 -18.20 12.10 11.66
N ALA A 48 -19.42 11.56 11.77
CA ALA A 48 -20.00 11.09 13.03
C ALA A 48 -19.47 9.72 13.50
N SER A 49 -18.83 8.95 12.62
CA SER A 49 -18.34 7.60 12.92
C SER A 49 -16.82 7.47 12.76
N TYR A 50 -16.14 8.55 12.34
CA TYR A 50 -14.69 8.58 12.17
C TYR A 50 -13.99 8.15 13.47
N PRO A 51 -12.94 7.31 13.39
CA PRO A 51 -12.26 6.83 12.17
C PRO A 51 -12.92 5.63 11.47
N ASP A 52 -13.97 5.06 12.04
CA ASP A 52 -14.56 3.82 11.58
C ASP A 52 -15.72 4.03 10.57
N VAL A 53 -16.10 2.95 9.90
CA VAL A 53 -17.29 2.95 9.03
C VAL A 53 -18.55 3.12 9.88
N SER A 54 -19.51 3.90 9.39
CA SER A 54 -20.79 4.03 10.09
C SER A 54 -21.48 2.66 10.20
N PRO A 55 -22.10 2.33 11.35
CA PRO A 55 -22.73 1.03 11.56
C PRO A 55 -23.85 0.74 10.55
N VAL A 56 -24.45 1.78 9.99
CA VAL A 56 -25.46 1.68 8.92
C VAL A 56 -24.90 1.00 7.67
N PHE A 57 -23.61 1.18 7.39
CA PHE A 57 -22.93 0.64 6.21
C PHE A 57 -22.10 -0.61 6.52
N ALA A 58 -22.05 -1.07 7.77
CA ALA A 58 -21.20 -2.20 8.18
C ALA A 58 -21.46 -3.47 7.36
N GLN A 59 -22.73 -3.79 7.11
CA GLN A 59 -23.14 -4.95 6.30
C GLN A 59 -22.64 -4.84 4.84
N GLN A 60 -22.75 -3.65 4.24
CA GLN A 60 -22.38 -3.39 2.86
C GLN A 60 -20.87 -3.46 2.67
N VAL A 61 -20.11 -2.90 3.61
CA VAL A 61 -18.65 -2.98 3.64
C VAL A 61 -18.17 -4.42 3.78
N ALA A 62 -18.82 -5.22 4.64
CA ALA A 62 -18.49 -6.63 4.80
C ALA A 62 -18.68 -7.42 3.50
N GLN A 63 -19.82 -7.25 2.82
CA GLN A 63 -20.10 -7.90 1.54
C GLN A 63 -19.11 -7.48 0.44
N HIS A 64 -18.79 -6.18 0.37
CA HIS A 64 -17.85 -5.68 -0.63
C HIS A 64 -16.44 -6.23 -0.42
N LYS A 65 -15.96 -6.30 0.84
CA LYS A 65 -14.67 -6.91 1.19
C LYS A 65 -14.62 -8.39 0.83
N GLU A 66 -15.70 -9.13 1.07
CA GLU A 66 -15.79 -10.55 0.69
C GLU A 66 -15.74 -10.75 -0.84
N ALA A 67 -16.42 -9.88 -1.60
CA ALA A 67 -16.37 -9.89 -3.06
C ALA A 67 -14.95 -9.59 -3.59
N LEU A 68 -14.26 -8.61 -3.01
CA LEU A 68 -12.87 -8.28 -3.35
C LEU A 68 -11.91 -9.41 -3.01
N ALA A 69 -12.05 -10.03 -1.84
CA ALA A 69 -11.23 -11.18 -1.43
C ALA A 69 -11.43 -12.36 -2.38
N THR A 70 -12.67 -12.62 -2.79
CA THR A 70 -12.98 -13.67 -3.78
C THR A 70 -12.34 -13.35 -5.13
N GLN A 71 -12.44 -12.10 -5.60
CA GLN A 71 -11.82 -11.67 -6.86
C GLN A 71 -10.29 -11.79 -6.81
N ALA A 72 -9.66 -11.39 -5.70
CA ALA A 72 -8.23 -11.54 -5.48
C ALA A 72 -7.81 -13.03 -5.49
N ALA A 73 -8.59 -13.91 -4.86
CA ALA A 73 -8.33 -15.35 -4.87
C ALA A 73 -8.44 -15.96 -6.29
N ILE A 74 -9.40 -15.51 -7.09
CA ILE A 74 -9.54 -15.93 -8.49
C ILE A 74 -8.36 -15.43 -9.34
N ALA A 75 -7.99 -14.15 -9.19
CA ALA A 75 -6.84 -13.56 -9.89
C ALA A 75 -5.54 -14.29 -9.53
N GLY A 76 -5.31 -14.58 -8.25
CA GLY A 76 -4.17 -15.38 -7.79
C GLY A 76 -4.15 -16.77 -8.42
N ARG A 77 -5.29 -17.47 -8.47
CA ARG A 77 -5.40 -18.79 -9.13
C ARG A 77 -5.18 -18.72 -10.64
N ALA A 78 -5.56 -17.63 -11.30
CA ALA A 78 -5.29 -17.42 -12.72
C ALA A 78 -3.79 -17.18 -12.99
N ALA A 79 -3.14 -16.37 -12.15
CA ALA A 79 -1.70 -16.13 -12.21
C ALA A 79 -0.86 -17.39 -11.90
N SER A 80 -1.29 -18.24 -10.96
CA SER A 80 -0.62 -19.52 -10.70
C SER A 80 -0.79 -20.54 -11.83
N ARG A 81 -1.90 -20.48 -12.58
CA ARG A 81 -2.11 -21.35 -13.75
C ARG A 81 -1.28 -20.93 -14.95
N SER A 82 -1.09 -19.62 -15.17
CA SER A 82 -0.25 -19.13 -16.27
C SER A 82 1.24 -19.46 -16.08
N THR A 83 1.75 -19.42 -14.84
CA THR A 83 3.14 -19.81 -14.55
C THR A 83 3.39 -21.31 -14.73
N GLN A 84 2.39 -22.16 -14.47
CA GLN A 84 2.51 -23.61 -14.67
C GLN A 84 2.46 -24.03 -16.15
N GLN A 85 1.84 -23.22 -17.02
CA GLN A 85 1.73 -23.50 -18.46
C GLN A 85 2.91 -22.98 -19.29
N GLY A 86 3.69 -22.03 -18.76
CA GLY A 86 4.91 -21.48 -19.40
C GLY A 86 6.21 -22.25 -19.12
N GLY A 87 6.16 -23.30 -18.30
CA GLY A 87 7.34 -24.09 -17.87
C GLY A 87 7.70 -25.29 -18.73
N VAL A 88 7.09 -25.45 -19.91
CA VAL A 88 7.40 -26.51 -20.88
C VAL A 88 7.98 -25.91 -22.16
N ASN A 89 9.27 -25.55 -22.12
CA ASN A 89 10.16 -25.49 -23.29
C ASN A 89 11.60 -25.74 -22.83
#